data_AF-A0A3P7L5W0-F1
#
_entry.id   AF-A0A3P7L5W0-F1
#
_cell.length_a   1.000
_cell.length_b   1.000
_cell.length_c   1.000
_cell.angle_alpha   90.00
_cell.angle_beta   90.00
_cell.angle_gamma   90.00
#
_symmetry.space_group_name_H-M   'P 1'
#
loop_
_entity.id
_entity.type
_entity.pdbx_description
1 polymer ?
#
loop_
_entity_poly.entity_id
_entity_poly.type
_entity_poly.pdbx_seq_one_letter_code
_entity_poly.pdbx_strand_id
1 'polypeptide(L)'
;MWATYKTIGNLVIDIFCNGQDEKIIQLESLLEQYKDAFLNPAKNPPKSMTDRQLVKKADSEAISLPGVSQKILLTRDIIEEACTISDLFDFNELAAVELLLSAEGQLPSYPNLTRGLVAIILYYDGQRAIAESLRTIFQSRNGRMWSVRLSKETATLVESFTNDLLASGLVSNILSKLFLFLCFLSSQS
;
A
#
# COMPACT_ATOMS: atom_id res chain seq x y z
N MET A 1 -6.45 -0.08 1.17
CA MET A 1 -4.99 -0.23 1.01
C MET A 1 -4.37 0.96 0.28
N TRP A 2 -4.83 1.33 -0.92
CA TRP A 2 -4.28 2.47 -1.68
C TRP A 2 -4.31 3.79 -0.91
N ALA A 3 -5.47 4.17 -0.35
CA ALA A 3 -5.62 5.44 0.37
C ALA A 3 -4.60 5.57 1.51
N THR A 4 -4.43 4.51 2.30
CA THR A 4 -3.44 4.47 3.39
C THR A 4 -2.02 4.64 2.88
N TYR A 5 -1.64 3.94 1.81
CA TYR A 5 -0.30 4.03 1.23
C TYR A 5 -0.01 5.44 0.69
N LYS A 6 -1.02 6.10 0.10
CA LYS A 6 -0.91 7.51 -0.30
C LYS A 6 -0.78 8.45 0.90
N THR A 7 -1.54 8.22 1.97
CA THR A 7 -1.41 9.00 3.21
C THR A 7 -0.01 8.89 3.79
N ILE A 8 0.56 7.69 3.85
CA ILE A 8 1.94 7.47 4.29
C ILE A 8 2.93 8.20 3.36
N GLY A 9 2.77 8.08 2.04
CA GLY A 9 3.58 8.81 1.06
C GLY A 9 3.56 10.32 1.24
N ASN A 10 2.37 10.89 1.41
CA ASN A 10 2.20 12.32 1.62
C ASN A 10 2.82 12.77 2.95
N LEU A 11 2.67 12.00 4.04
CA LEU A 11 3.31 12.30 5.32
C LEU A 11 4.83 12.29 5.24
N VAL A 12 5.41 11.32 4.53
CA VAL A 12 6.85 11.26 4.29
C VAL A 12 7.30 12.51 3.51
N ILE A 13 6.60 12.91 2.45
CA ILE A 13 6.95 14.12 1.70
C ILE A 13 6.81 15.38 2.61
N ASP A 14 5.74 15.47 3.39
CA ASP A 14 5.52 16.61 4.29
C ASP A 14 6.62 16.77 5.33
N ILE A 15 7.07 15.68 5.94
CA ILE A 15 8.11 15.70 6.98
C ILE A 15 9.49 15.92 6.36
N PHE A 16 9.85 15.13 5.34
CA PHE A 16 11.21 15.11 4.81
C PHE A 16 11.51 16.19 3.76
N CYS A 17 10.50 16.63 3.01
CA CYS A 17 10.68 17.65 1.97
C CYS A 17 10.12 19.01 2.39
N ASN A 18 8.98 19.05 3.09
CA ASN A 18 8.31 20.30 3.47
C ASN A 18 8.62 20.76 4.90
N GLY A 19 9.33 19.96 5.71
CA GLY A 19 9.79 20.33 7.06
C GLY A 19 8.69 20.36 8.13
N GLN A 20 7.61 19.59 7.96
CA GLN A 20 6.50 19.52 8.93
C GLN A 20 6.79 18.51 10.06
N ASP A 21 7.73 18.83 10.93
CA ASP A 21 8.16 17.96 12.04
C ASP A 21 7.03 17.67 13.06
N GLU A 22 5.96 18.47 13.09
CA GLU A 22 4.80 18.26 13.98
C GLU A 22 4.09 16.90 13.76
N LYS A 23 4.25 16.29 12.58
CA LYS A 23 3.60 15.03 12.21
C LYS A 23 4.45 13.78 12.46
N ILE A 24 5.64 13.91 13.06
CA ILE A 24 6.58 12.79 13.24
C ILE A 24 5.95 11.63 14.03
N ILE A 25 5.23 11.91 15.12
CA ILE A 25 4.60 10.88 15.96
C ILE A 25 3.54 10.10 15.15
N GLN A 26 2.79 10.79 14.30
CA GLN A 26 1.83 10.16 13.41
C GLN A 26 2.55 9.25 12.40
N LEU A 27 3.67 9.72 11.83
CA LEU A 27 4.48 8.92 10.92
C LEU A 27 5.03 7.67 11.63
N GLU A 28 5.56 7.80 12.85
CA GLU A 28 6.11 6.68 13.63
C GLU A 28 5.08 5.56 13.81
N SER A 29 3.88 5.90 14.30
CA SER A 29 2.81 4.92 14.50
C SER A 29 2.41 4.20 13.20
N LEU A 30 2.37 4.92 12.07
CA LEU A 30 2.06 4.35 10.77
C LEU A 30 3.19 3.49 10.21
N LEU A 31 4.45 3.87 10.42
CA LEU A 31 5.61 3.08 10.01
C LEU A 31 5.69 1.77 10.78
N GLU A 32 5.38 1.78 12.08
CA GLU A 32 5.27 0.55 12.87
C GLU A 32 4.10 -0.32 12.41
N GLN A 33 2.92 0.26 12.25
CA GLN A 33 1.72 -0.48 11.82
C GLN A 33 1.89 -1.13 10.43
N TYR A 34 2.56 -0.45 9.50
CA TYR A 34 2.74 -0.90 8.13
C TYR A 34 4.17 -1.39 7.83
N LYS A 35 4.96 -1.73 8.86
CA LYS A 35 6.34 -2.22 8.71
C LYS A 35 6.44 -3.40 7.75
N ASP A 36 5.48 -4.33 7.80
CA ASP A 36 5.43 -5.48 6.90
C ASP A 36 5.29 -5.11 5.42
N ALA A 37 4.56 -4.03 5.12
CA ALA A 37 4.39 -3.52 3.76
C ALA A 37 5.71 -2.93 3.22
N PHE A 38 6.53 -2.34 4.09
CA PHE A 38 7.88 -1.87 3.75
C PHE A 38 8.89 -3.02 3.63
N LEU A 39 8.80 -4.03 4.50
CA LEU A 39 9.68 -5.21 4.48
C LEU A 39 9.48 -6.10 3.28
N ASN A 40 8.24 -6.23 2.82
CA ASN A 40 7.87 -7.04 1.67
C ASN A 40 7.09 -6.19 0.67
N PRO A 41 7.77 -5.30 -0.09
CA PRO A 41 7.13 -4.50 -1.12
C PRO A 41 6.39 -5.40 -2.11
N ALA A 42 5.18 -5.02 -2.51
CA ALA A 42 4.32 -5.82 -3.40
C ALA A 42 3.91 -7.21 -2.86
N LYS A 43 4.01 -7.46 -1.55
CA LYS A 43 3.35 -8.62 -0.94
C LYS A 43 1.88 -8.30 -0.70
N ASN A 44 1.02 -9.02 -1.39
CA ASN A 44 -0.42 -8.91 -1.23
C ASN A 44 -0.90 -9.62 0.04
N PRO A 45 -1.96 -9.12 0.70
CA PRO A 45 -2.62 -9.85 1.77
C PRO A 45 -3.18 -11.18 1.22
N PRO A 46 -3.00 -12.31 1.92
CA PRO A 46 -3.37 -13.61 1.38
C PRO A 46 -4.90 -13.73 1.23
N LYS A 47 -5.31 -14.52 0.24
CA LYS A 47 -6.72 -14.91 0.07
C LYS A 47 -7.22 -15.66 1.28
N SER A 48 -8.51 -15.48 1.56
CA SER A 48 -9.19 -16.14 2.66
C SER A 48 -10.56 -16.62 2.20
N MET A 49 -10.79 -17.93 2.28
CA MET A 49 -12.09 -18.51 1.93
C MET A 49 -13.23 -17.94 2.79
N THR A 50 -12.94 -17.58 4.04
CA THR A 50 -13.89 -16.92 4.93
C THR A 50 -14.26 -15.54 4.40
N ASP A 51 -13.26 -14.74 4.01
CA ASP A 51 -13.46 -13.39 3.51
C ASP A 51 -14.17 -13.42 2.15
N ARG A 52 -13.86 -14.39 1.30
CA ARG A 52 -14.57 -14.64 0.05
C ARG A 52 -16.05 -14.93 0.26
N GLN A 53 -16.40 -15.72 1.27
CA GLN A 53 -17.80 -15.99 1.60
C GLN A 53 -18.51 -14.75 2.15
N LEU A 54 -17.84 -13.95 2.98
CA LEU A 54 -18.38 -12.69 3.48
C LEU A 54 -18.68 -11.72 2.33
N VAL A 55 -17.75 -11.55 1.40
CA VAL A 55 -17.94 -10.68 0.22
C VAL A 55 -19.07 -11.19 -0.67
N LYS A 56 -19.21 -12.51 -0.87
CA LYS A 56 -20.33 -13.07 -1.65
C LYS A 56 -21.70 -12.86 -1.03
N LYS A 57 -21.79 -12.78 0.31
CA LYS A 57 -23.03 -12.50 1.05
C LYS A 57 -23.29 -11.01 1.26
N ALA A 58 -22.39 -10.15 0.78
CA ALA A 58 -22.46 -8.71 0.99
C ALA A 58 -23.63 -8.02 0.26
N ASP A 59 -24.39 -8.77 -0.56
CA ASP A 59 -25.63 -8.30 -1.18
C ASP A 59 -26.80 -8.26 -0.18
N SER A 60 -26.74 -9.08 0.87
CA SER A 60 -27.80 -9.27 1.86
C SER A 60 -27.33 -8.93 3.29
N GLU A 61 -26.05 -9.18 3.60
CA GLU A 61 -25.45 -8.93 4.91
C GLU A 61 -24.41 -7.81 4.81
N ALA A 62 -24.61 -6.71 5.53
CA ALA A 62 -23.67 -5.60 5.49
C ALA A 62 -22.31 -5.99 6.08
N ILE A 63 -21.24 -5.80 5.31
CA ILE A 63 -19.87 -6.18 5.69
C ILE A 63 -19.13 -5.01 6.33
N SER A 64 -18.22 -5.33 7.26
CA SER A 64 -17.26 -4.36 7.82
C SER A 64 -15.96 -4.41 7.03
N LEU A 65 -15.52 -3.27 6.51
CA LEU A 65 -14.22 -3.15 5.84
C LEU A 65 -13.16 -2.64 6.83
N PRO A 66 -11.90 -3.09 6.70
CA PRO A 66 -10.82 -2.57 7.52
C PRO A 66 -10.65 -1.07 7.26
N GLY A 67 -10.70 -0.26 8.34
CA GLY A 67 -10.60 1.19 8.26
C GLY A 67 -11.92 1.94 8.02
N VAL A 68 -13.03 1.23 7.79
CA VAL A 68 -14.37 1.83 7.68
C VAL A 68 -15.22 1.38 8.88
N SER A 69 -15.65 2.34 9.70
CA SER A 69 -16.46 2.06 10.90
C SER A 69 -17.89 1.62 10.56
N GLN A 70 -18.40 2.02 9.39
CA GLN A 70 -19.73 1.70 8.93
C GLN A 70 -19.77 0.36 8.18
N LYS A 71 -20.81 -0.44 8.43
CA LYS A 71 -21.11 -1.62 7.62
C LYS A 71 -21.76 -1.20 6.31
N ILE A 72 -21.28 -1.75 5.20
CA ILE A 72 -21.70 -1.37 3.85
C ILE A 72 -22.33 -2.59 3.17
N LEU A 73 -23.46 -2.37 2.48
CA LEU A 73 -24.03 -3.33 1.53
C LEU A 73 -23.41 -3.10 0.16
N LEU A 74 -23.04 -4.18 -0.51
CA LEU A 74 -22.41 -4.12 -1.83
C LEU A 74 -23.41 -4.50 -2.92
N THR A 75 -23.32 -3.83 -4.07
CA THR A 75 -24.03 -4.24 -5.28
C THR A 75 -23.37 -5.50 -5.86
N ARG A 76 -24.17 -6.35 -6.52
CA ARG A 76 -23.68 -7.59 -7.15
C ARG A 76 -22.51 -7.36 -8.11
N ASP A 77 -22.55 -6.28 -8.89
CA ASP A 77 -21.48 -5.92 -9.82
C ASP A 77 -20.12 -5.74 -9.10
N ILE A 78 -20.11 -5.09 -7.93
CA ILE A 78 -18.89 -4.87 -7.13
C ILE A 78 -18.40 -6.20 -6.55
N ILE A 79 -19.31 -7.08 -6.13
CA ILE A 79 -18.96 -8.40 -5.57
C ILE A 79 -18.28 -9.26 -6.64
N GLU A 80 -18.81 -9.30 -7.86
CA GLU A 80 -18.25 -10.05 -8.98
C GLU A 80 -16.90 -9.48 -9.44
N GLU A 81 -16.81 -8.15 -9.58
CA GLU A 81 -15.54 -7.48 -9.87
C GLU A 81 -14.50 -7.73 -8.77
N ALA A 82 -14.88 -7.67 -7.50
CA ALA A 82 -13.96 -7.90 -6.38
C ALA A 82 -13.40 -9.31 -6.39
N CYS A 83 -14.24 -10.32 -6.65
CA CYS A 83 -13.79 -11.71 -6.80
C CYS A 83 -12.84 -11.85 -8.01
N THR A 84 -13.16 -11.20 -9.13
CA THR A 84 -12.33 -11.24 -10.34
C THR A 84 -10.96 -10.60 -10.12
N ILE A 85 -10.92 -9.41 -9.50
CA ILE A 85 -9.66 -8.72 -9.19
C ILE A 85 -8.88 -9.54 -8.16
N SER A 86 -9.55 -10.08 -7.13
CA SER A 86 -8.94 -10.98 -6.14
C SER A 86 -8.24 -12.16 -6.81
N ASP A 87 -8.91 -12.79 -7.78
CA ASP A 87 -8.35 -13.90 -8.55
C ASP A 87 -7.17 -13.47 -9.43
N LEU A 88 -7.24 -12.28 -10.03
CA LEU A 88 -6.20 -11.72 -10.89
C LEU A 88 -4.90 -11.40 -10.14
N PHE A 89 -4.98 -10.75 -8.97
CA PHE A 89 -3.80 -10.30 -8.22
C PHE A 89 -3.40 -11.23 -7.07
N ASP A 90 -4.12 -12.34 -6.91
CA ASP A 90 -3.96 -13.27 -5.80
C ASP A 90 -3.92 -12.56 -4.43
N PHE A 91 -4.93 -11.72 -4.17
CA PHE A 91 -5.03 -10.94 -2.93
C PHE A 91 -6.40 -11.05 -2.27
N ASN A 92 -6.42 -10.75 -0.98
CA ASN A 92 -7.61 -10.83 -0.13
C ASN A 92 -8.84 -10.12 -0.70
N GLU A 93 -10.00 -10.78 -0.60
CA GLU A 93 -11.26 -10.30 -1.13
C GLU A 93 -11.77 -9.01 -0.47
N LEU A 94 -11.58 -8.81 0.83
CA LEU A 94 -11.97 -7.55 1.50
C LEU A 94 -11.09 -6.39 1.05
N ALA A 95 -9.79 -6.64 0.86
CA ALA A 95 -8.88 -5.65 0.28
C ALA A 95 -9.27 -5.33 -1.17
N ALA A 96 -9.81 -6.30 -1.92
CA ALA A 96 -10.29 -6.08 -3.28
C ALA A 96 -11.53 -5.19 -3.33
N VAL A 97 -12.46 -5.40 -2.41
CA VAL A 97 -13.62 -4.51 -2.24
C VAL A 97 -13.16 -3.10 -1.89
N GLU A 98 -12.27 -2.94 -0.91
CA GLU A 98 -11.77 -1.63 -0.49
C GLU A 98 -11.10 -0.87 -1.65
N LEU A 99 -10.33 -1.59 -2.47
CA LEU A 99 -9.70 -1.04 -3.67
C LEU A 99 -10.73 -0.61 -4.72
N LEU A 100 -11.77 -1.42 -4.97
CA LEU A 100 -12.84 -1.09 -5.92
C LEU A 100 -13.68 0.11 -5.48
N LEU A 101 -13.99 0.22 -4.19
CA LEU A 101 -14.70 1.38 -3.65
C LEU A 101 -13.83 2.65 -3.76
N SER A 102 -12.53 2.52 -3.52
CA SER A 102 -11.58 3.62 -3.76
C SER A 102 -11.55 4.02 -5.24
N ALA A 103 -11.58 3.05 -6.15
CA ALA A 103 -11.62 3.28 -7.60
C ALA A 103 -12.90 3.98 -8.03
N GLU A 104 -14.04 3.59 -7.47
CA GLU A 104 -15.34 4.22 -7.71
C GLU A 104 -15.35 5.69 -7.32
N GLY A 105 -14.78 6.02 -6.15
CA GLY A 105 -14.61 7.41 -5.73
C GLY A 105 -13.66 8.23 -6.60
N GLN A 106 -12.73 7.58 -7.31
CA GLN A 106 -11.75 8.23 -8.20
C GLN A 106 -12.20 8.27 -9.67
N LEU A 107 -13.32 7.65 -10.05
CA LEU A 107 -13.85 7.66 -11.42
C LEU A 107 -13.95 9.07 -12.03
N PRO A 108 -14.34 10.15 -11.31
CA PRO A 108 -14.39 11.50 -11.88
C PRO A 108 -13.04 11.99 -12.41
N SER A 109 -11.92 11.52 -11.86
CA SER A 109 -10.56 11.87 -12.28
C SER A 109 -10.09 11.11 -13.52
N TYR A 110 -10.79 10.04 -13.90
CA TYR A 110 -10.45 9.15 -15.02
C TYR A 110 -11.60 9.03 -16.01
N PRO A 111 -11.94 10.10 -16.75
CA PRO A 111 -12.98 10.02 -17.77
C PRO A 111 -12.54 8.97 -18.81
N ASN A 112 -13.45 8.08 -19.20
CA ASN A 112 -13.29 6.98 -20.17
C ASN A 112 -12.70 5.66 -19.64
N LEU A 113 -12.42 5.51 -18.35
CA LEU A 113 -12.00 4.23 -17.78
C LEU A 113 -13.10 3.55 -16.98
N THR A 114 -13.14 2.22 -17.03
CA THR A 114 -14.02 1.42 -16.19
C THR A 114 -13.47 1.33 -14.77
N ARG A 115 -14.35 1.14 -13.77
CA ARG A 115 -13.97 1.01 -12.35
C ARG A 115 -12.89 -0.05 -12.14
N GLY A 116 -13.01 -1.21 -12.77
CA GLY A 116 -12.00 -2.28 -12.69
C GLY A 116 -10.62 -1.84 -13.21
N LEU A 117 -10.55 -1.11 -14.32
CA LEU A 117 -9.28 -0.58 -14.85
C LEU A 117 -8.69 0.49 -13.91
N VAL A 118 -9.52 1.36 -13.36
CA VAL A 118 -9.08 2.34 -12.35
C VAL A 118 -8.55 1.63 -11.11
N ALA A 119 -9.20 0.55 -10.66
CA ALA A 119 -8.71 -0.25 -9.53
C ALA A 119 -7.31 -0.83 -9.78
N ILE A 120 -7.04 -1.32 -11.00
CA ILE A 120 -5.69 -1.79 -11.40
C ILE A 120 -4.67 -0.63 -11.32
N ILE A 121 -5.03 0.55 -11.82
CA ILE A 121 -4.15 1.74 -11.75
C ILE A 121 -3.87 2.11 -10.29
N LEU A 122 -4.91 2.17 -9.45
CA LEU A 122 -4.77 2.50 -8.03
C LEU A 122 -3.95 1.46 -7.27
N TYR A 123 -4.06 0.17 -7.62
CA TYR A 123 -3.24 -0.88 -7.04
C TYR A 123 -1.75 -0.58 -7.24
N TYR A 124 -1.33 -0.33 -8.50
CA TYR A 124 0.06 -0.04 -8.81
C TYR A 124 0.51 1.33 -8.29
N ASP A 125 -0.36 2.34 -8.28
CA ASP A 125 -0.07 3.64 -7.68
C ASP A 125 0.20 3.50 -6.16
N GLY A 126 -0.53 2.64 -5.46
CA GLY A 126 -0.31 2.35 -4.04
C GLY A 126 1.03 1.68 -3.77
N GLN A 127 1.39 0.67 -4.58
CA GLN A 127 2.70 0.00 -4.47
C GLN A 127 3.85 0.96 -4.76
N ARG A 128 3.67 1.81 -5.79
CA ARG A 128 4.61 2.87 -6.12
C ARG A 128 4.78 3.87 -4.97
N ALA A 129 3.69 4.28 -4.33
CA ALA A 129 3.74 5.20 -3.19
C ALA A 129 4.60 4.65 -2.05
N ILE A 130 4.45 3.37 -1.67
CA ILE A 130 5.30 2.73 -0.66
C ILE A 130 6.77 2.70 -1.10
N ALA A 131 7.05 2.34 -2.34
CA ALA A 131 8.42 2.30 -2.87
C ALA A 131 9.07 3.69 -2.88
N GLU A 132 8.33 4.73 -3.27
CA GLU A 132 8.78 6.12 -3.23
C GLU A 132 8.99 6.60 -1.80
N SER A 133 8.10 6.27 -0.86
CA SER A 133 8.28 6.55 0.57
C SER A 133 9.57 5.92 1.10
N LEU A 134 9.79 4.64 0.82
CA LEU A 134 10.97 3.90 1.23
C LEU A 134 12.23 4.58 0.68
N ARG A 135 12.23 4.94 -0.61
CA ARG A 135 13.34 5.66 -1.24
C ARG A 135 13.62 6.98 -0.53
N THR A 136 12.60 7.79 -0.27
CA THR A 136 12.75 9.09 0.41
C THR A 136 13.31 8.93 1.82
N ILE A 137 12.84 7.95 2.59
CA ILE A 137 13.35 7.62 3.93
C ILE A 137 14.82 7.18 3.88
N PHE A 138 15.20 6.35 2.91
CA PHE A 138 16.60 5.93 2.75
C PHE A 138 17.53 7.06 2.30
N GLN A 139 17.01 8.00 1.51
CA GLN A 139 17.74 9.18 1.05
C GLN A 139 17.88 10.25 2.14
N SER A 140 16.94 10.34 3.08
CA SER A 140 16.98 11.28 4.20
C SER A 140 17.95 10.87 5.32
N ARG A 141 18.52 9.67 5.25
CA ARG A 141 19.59 9.22 6.17
C ARG A 141 20.81 10.15 6.09
N ASN A 142 21.35 10.50 7.26
CA ASN A 142 22.51 11.36 7.41
C ASN A 142 23.69 10.91 6.50
N GLY A 143 24.21 11.85 5.70
CA GLY A 143 25.41 11.64 4.86
C GLY A 143 25.17 11.31 3.38
N ARG A 144 23.92 11.21 2.89
CA ARG A 144 23.62 10.91 1.47
C ARG A 144 23.00 12.06 0.65
N MET A 145 22.49 13.12 1.30
CA MET A 145 22.09 14.37 0.65
C MET A 145 22.55 15.59 1.46
N TRP A 146 22.76 16.71 0.75
CA TRP A 146 22.96 18.05 1.30
C TRP A 146 21.68 18.44 2.04
N SER A 147 21.68 18.32 3.36
CA SER A 147 20.47 18.23 4.18
C SER A 147 19.53 19.43 4.05
N VAL A 148 18.27 19.16 3.71
CA VAL A 148 17.15 19.79 4.43
C VAL A 148 17.43 19.55 5.91
N ARG A 149 17.46 20.59 6.74
CA ARG A 149 17.80 20.47 8.17
C ARG A 149 16.70 19.66 8.87
N LEU A 150 16.81 18.34 8.85
CA LEU A 150 15.92 17.45 9.60
C LEU A 150 16.14 17.69 11.09
N SER A 151 15.05 17.67 11.86
CA SER A 151 15.16 17.68 13.32
C SER A 151 15.95 16.45 13.79
N LYS A 152 16.54 16.55 14.98
CA LYS A 152 17.27 15.43 15.60
C LYS A 152 16.36 14.21 15.79
N GLU A 153 15.09 14.46 16.12
CA GLU A 153 14.06 13.45 16.33
C GLU A 153 13.74 12.70 15.02
N THR A 154 13.53 13.43 13.92
CA THR A 154 13.33 12.84 12.59
C THR A 154 14.52 12.00 12.15
N ALA A 155 15.74 12.49 12.38
CA ALA A 155 16.96 11.75 12.03
C ALA A 155 17.10 10.45 12.82
N THR A 156 16.82 10.47 14.14
CA THR A 156 16.87 9.26 14.97
C THR A 156 15.84 8.22 14.56
N LEU A 157 14.63 8.65 14.20
CA LEU A 157 13.56 7.76 13.75
C LEU A 157 13.89 7.10 12.40
N VAL A 158 14.45 7.86 11.45
CA VAL A 158 14.89 7.29 10.17
C VAL A 158 16.00 6.27 10.37
N GLU A 159 16.98 6.59 11.22
CA GLU A 159 18.09 5.69 11.47
C GLU A 159 17.64 4.40 12.16
N SER A 160 16.78 4.48 13.18
CA SER A 160 16.24 3.28 13.85
C SER A 160 15.42 2.43 12.88
N PHE A 161 14.46 3.05 12.17
CA PHE A 161 13.57 2.33 11.26
C PHE A 161 14.33 1.70 10.08
N THR A 162 15.28 2.42 9.47
CA THR A 162 16.05 1.87 8.34
C THR A 162 17.01 0.76 8.78
N ASN A 163 17.65 0.89 9.95
CA ASN A 163 18.51 -0.17 10.49
C ASN A 163 17.69 -1.42 10.80
N ASP A 164 16.51 -1.27 11.40
CA ASP A 164 15.57 -2.35 11.67
C ASP A 164 15.14 -3.07 10.39
N LEU A 165 14.76 -2.31 9.35
CA LEU A 165 14.35 -2.87 8.07
C LEU A 165 15.48 -3.67 7.40
N LEU A 166 16.71 -3.13 7.43
CA LEU A 166 17.89 -3.82 6.89
C LEU A 166 18.21 -5.09 7.66
N ALA A 167 18.18 -5.06 8.99
CA ALA A 167 18.40 -6.23 9.85
C ALA A 167 17.32 -7.31 9.65
N SER A 168 16.09 -6.90 9.35
CA SER A 168 14.96 -7.80 9.07
C SER A 168 14.99 -8.41 7.66
N GLY A 169 16.03 -8.17 6.87
CA GLY A 169 16.23 -8.82 5.57
C GLY A 169 15.57 -8.13 4.37
N LEU A 170 15.27 -6.83 4.46
CA LEU A 170 14.69 -6.05 3.35
C LEU A 170 15.40 -6.28 2.02
N VAL A 171 16.73 -6.25 2.01
CA VAL A 171 17.55 -6.43 0.79
C VAL A 171 17.33 -7.80 0.18
N SER A 172 17.28 -8.85 1.01
CA SER A 172 17.02 -10.22 0.57
C SER A 172 15.62 -10.33 -0.04
N ASN A 173 14.62 -9.71 0.57
CA ASN A 173 13.24 -9.74 0.08
C ASN A 173 13.12 -9.02 -1.28
N ILE A 174 13.71 -7.83 -1.42
CA ILE A 174 13.71 -7.08 -2.68
C ILE A 174 14.42 -7.88 -3.78
N LEU A 175 15.63 -8.41 -3.51
CA LEU A 175 16.38 -9.20 -4.48
C LEU A 175 15.62 -10.45 -4.91
N SER A 176 14.99 -11.15 -3.96
CA SER A 176 14.17 -12.33 -4.26
C SER A 176 13.00 -12.00 -5.18
N LYS A 177 12.32 -10.86 -4.96
CA LYS A 177 11.21 -10.39 -5.80
C LYS A 177 11.67 -9.98 -7.20
N LEU A 178 12.80 -9.29 -7.31
CA LEU A 178 13.41 -8.93 -8.60
C LEU A 178 13.82 -10.18 -9.38
N PHE A 179 14.43 -11.15 -8.71
CA PHE A 179 14.82 -12.41 -9.34
C PHE A 179 13.61 -13.18 -9.86
N LEU A 180 12.54 -13.25 -9.07
CA LEU A 180 11.28 -13.89 -9.49
C LEU A 180 10.66 -13.20 -10.72
N PHE A 181 10.71 -11.87 -10.78
CA PHE A 181 10.25 -11.10 -11.95
C PHE A 181 11.11 -11.35 -13.19
N LEU A 182 12.44 -11.41 -13.05
CA LEU A 182 13.36 -11.73 -14.15
C LEU A 182 13.19 -13.17 -14.66
N CYS A 183 12.95 -14.13 -13.76
CA CYS A 183 12.62 -15.51 -14.14
C CYS A 183 11.28 -15.59 -14.89
N PHE A 184 10.28 -14.80 -14.50
CA PHE A 184 9.01 -14.75 -15.22
C PHE A 184 9.18 -14.20 -16.64
N LEU A 185 10.00 -13.16 -16.82
CA LEU A 185 10.27 -12.58 -18.14
C LEU A 185 11.07 -13.53 -19.05
N SER A 186 12.03 -14.26 -18.51
CA SER A 186 12.83 -15.24 -19.27
C SER A 186 12.05 -16.52 -19.63
N SER A 187 10.99 -16.86 -18.90
CA SER A 187 10.09 -17.97 -19.25
C SER A 187 9.07 -17.63 -20.35
N GLN A 188 8.94 -16.35 -20.73
CA GLN A 188 7.99 -15.86 -21.74
C GLN A 188 8.66 -15.55 -23.08
N SER A 189 9.98 -15.78 -23.19
CA SER A 189 10.83 -15.56 -24.37
C SER A 189 11.40 -16.87 -24.89
#